data_AF-A0A4Q1SVJ0-F1
#
_entry.id   AF-A0A4Q1SVJ0-F1
#
_cell.length_a   1.000
_cell.length_b   1.000
_cell.length_c   1.000
_cell.angle_alpha   90.00
_cell.angle_beta   90.00
_cell.angle_gamma   90.00
#
_symmetry.space_group_name_H-M   'P 1'
#
loop_
_entity.id
_entity.type
_entity.pdbx_description
1 polymer ?
#
loop_
_entity_poly.entity_id
_entity_poly.type
_entity_poly.pdbx_seq_one_letter_code
_entity_poly.pdbx_strand_id
1 'polypeptide(L)'
;MNTDFIRVKSLEGELKLSQMKSQFGCSITTKELIFLKPHHSYQIQLADIISMIPHQLHGKPLTFSPQASKEEKVVASFGNNYYKISVEKVKIYNRSGTFERGKMDFIVPLSQKMLEHVAQYSSMTVLN
;
A
#
# COMPACT_ATOMS: atom_id res chain seq x y z
N MET A 1 24.47 -10.16 -14.57
CA MET A 1 23.47 -9.17 -14.11
C MET A 1 23.57 -9.09 -12.60
N ASN A 2 23.75 -7.89 -12.04
CA ASN A 2 23.89 -7.73 -10.59
C ASN A 2 22.53 -7.98 -9.90
N THR A 3 22.46 -9.02 -9.06
CA THR A 3 21.28 -9.40 -8.26
C THR A 3 20.94 -8.40 -7.16
N ASP A 4 21.83 -7.46 -6.86
CA ASP A 4 21.62 -6.45 -5.81
C ASP A 4 20.73 -5.29 -6.27
N PHE A 5 20.46 -5.17 -7.58
CA PHE A 5 19.59 -4.14 -8.11
C PHE A 5 18.12 -4.57 -8.10
N ILE A 6 17.30 -3.88 -7.29
CA ILE A 6 15.85 -3.94 -7.45
C ILE A 6 15.55 -3.37 -8.83
N ARG A 7 14.90 -4.16 -9.70
CA ARG A 7 14.46 -3.68 -11.02
C ARG A 7 13.61 -2.43 -10.83
N VAL A 8 14.02 -1.31 -11.42
CA VAL A 8 13.26 -0.06 -11.38
C VAL A 8 11.93 -0.31 -12.08
N LYS A 9 10.84 -0.30 -11.31
CA LYS A 9 9.48 -0.57 -11.78
C LYS A 9 9.00 0.58 -12.68
N SER A 10 8.42 0.25 -13.84
CA SER A 10 7.62 1.21 -14.60
C SER A 10 6.34 1.55 -13.81
N LEU A 11 6.21 2.80 -13.39
CA LEU A 11 4.98 3.29 -12.77
C LEU A 11 3.95 3.59 -13.85
N GLU A 12 2.68 3.30 -13.58
CA GLU A 12 1.59 3.61 -14.48
C GLU A 12 0.93 4.94 -14.10
N GLY A 13 0.72 5.80 -15.10
CA GLY A 13 0.11 7.11 -14.92
C GLY A 13 1.07 8.19 -14.41
N GLU A 14 0.51 9.32 -14.00
CA GLU A 14 1.27 10.48 -13.52
C GLU A 14 1.38 10.44 -12.00
N LEU A 15 2.60 10.56 -11.46
CA LEU A 15 2.84 10.62 -10.01
C LEU A 15 2.22 11.90 -9.42
N LYS A 16 1.32 11.76 -8.47
CA LYS A 16 0.63 12.90 -7.82
C LYS A 16 1.20 13.21 -6.45
N LEU A 17 1.54 12.19 -5.69
CA LEU A 17 2.16 12.38 -4.38
C LEU A 17 3.04 11.19 -4.03
N SER A 18 4.17 11.47 -3.40
CA SER A 18 5.04 10.46 -2.80
C SER A 18 5.44 10.94 -1.42
N GLN A 19 5.21 10.10 -0.41
CA GLN A 19 5.55 10.35 0.97
C GLN A 19 6.40 9.20 1.47
N MET A 20 7.46 9.52 2.20
CA MET A 20 8.32 8.52 2.81
C MET A 20 8.55 8.91 4.26
N LYS A 21 8.34 7.96 5.18
CA LYS A 21 8.62 8.14 6.60
C LYS A 21 9.30 6.89 7.11
N SER A 22 10.54 7.07 7.56
CA SER A 22 11.42 5.97 7.97
C SER A 22 11.47 4.91 6.85
N GLN A 23 11.10 3.68 7.16
CA GLN A 23 11.16 2.54 6.25
C GLN A 23 9.88 2.31 5.43
N PHE A 24 8.86 3.17 5.57
CA PHE A 24 7.62 3.05 4.81
C PHE A 24 7.47 4.23 3.83
N GLY A 25 7.26 3.89 2.56
CA GLY A 25 6.88 4.83 1.53
C GLY A 25 5.45 4.57 1.07
N CYS A 26 4.75 5.64 0.70
CA CYS A 26 3.46 5.60 0.05
C CYS A 26 3.48 6.56 -1.12
N SER A 27 3.17 6.07 -2.31
CA SER A 27 3.07 6.89 -3.51
C SER A 27 1.74 6.63 -4.20
N ILE A 28 1.14 7.67 -4.74
CA ILE A 28 -0.07 7.58 -5.54
C ILE A 28 0.17 8.24 -6.89
N THR A 29 -0.25 7.55 -7.94
CA THR A 29 -0.36 8.08 -9.29
C THR A 29 -1.82 8.24 -9.67
N THR A 30 -2.10 8.70 -10.89
CA THR A 30 -3.45 8.69 -11.47
C THR A 30 -4.03 7.28 -11.67
N LYS A 31 -3.25 6.21 -11.54
CA LYS A 31 -3.67 4.83 -11.85
C LYS A 31 -3.40 3.83 -10.74
N GLU A 32 -2.41 4.08 -9.89
CA GLU A 32 -1.97 3.11 -8.88
C GLU A 32 -1.63 3.74 -7.53
N LEU A 33 -1.82 2.94 -6.50
CA LEU A 33 -1.34 3.17 -5.14
C LEU A 33 -0.19 2.20 -4.85
N ILE A 34 0.91 2.73 -4.33
CA ILE A 34 2.14 1.98 -4.12
C ILE A 34 2.58 2.10 -2.68
N PHE A 35 2.76 0.97 -2.00
CA PHE A 35 3.38 0.91 -0.67
C PHE A 35 4.78 0.34 -0.77
N LEU A 36 5.75 1.08 -0.24
CA LEU A 36 7.14 0.67 -0.16
C LEU A 36 7.45 0.30 1.29
N LYS A 37 7.99 -0.90 1.48
CA LYS A 37 8.54 -1.41 2.73
C LYS A 37 9.98 -1.86 2.50
N PRO A 38 10.76 -2.14 3.56
CA PRO A 38 12.01 -2.87 3.39
C PRO A 38 11.76 -4.12 2.56
N HIS A 39 12.56 -4.27 1.50
CA HIS A 39 12.58 -5.45 0.63
C HIS A 39 11.30 -5.75 -0.16
N HIS A 40 10.20 -5.01 0.02
CA HIS A 40 8.91 -5.27 -0.61
C HIS A 40 8.27 -3.99 -1.13
N SER A 41 7.75 -4.04 -2.36
CA SER A 41 6.88 -3.02 -2.93
C SER A 41 5.55 -3.64 -3.32
N TYR A 42 4.46 -3.04 -2.88
CA TYR A 42 3.10 -3.45 -3.18
C TYR A 42 2.50 -2.44 -4.15
N GLN A 43 2.15 -2.89 -5.34
CA GLN A 43 1.48 -2.10 -6.36
C GLN A 43 0.04 -2.54 -6.47
N ILE A 44 -0.86 -1.60 -6.21
CA ILE A 44 -2.31 -1.78 -6.29
C ILE A 44 -2.80 -0.85 -7.39
N GLN A 45 -3.46 -1.37 -8.41
CA GLN A 45 -4.18 -0.51 -9.34
C GLN A 45 -5.37 0.11 -8.61
N LEU A 46 -5.64 1.39 -8.82
CA LEU A 46 -6.77 2.07 -8.17
C LEU A 46 -8.11 1.40 -8.54
N ALA A 47 -8.21 0.87 -9.76
CA ALA A 47 -9.36 0.10 -10.23
C ALA A 47 -9.56 -1.25 -9.49
N ASP A 48 -8.50 -1.79 -8.87
CA ASP A 48 -8.57 -3.03 -8.08
C ASP A 48 -8.91 -2.76 -6.61
N ILE A 49 -9.06 -1.49 -6.19
CA ILE A 49 -9.49 -1.14 -4.83
C ILE A 49 -11.00 -1.37 -4.70
N ILE A 50 -11.39 -2.26 -3.81
CA ILE A 50 -12.80 -2.60 -3.52
C ILE A 50 -13.38 -1.63 -2.50
N SER A 51 -12.64 -1.38 -1.42
CA SER A 51 -13.09 -0.50 -0.34
C SER A 51 -11.92 0.09 0.44
N MET A 52 -12.19 1.23 1.06
CA MET A 52 -11.28 1.89 1.98
C MET A 52 -12.09 2.43 3.16
N ILE A 53 -11.82 1.92 4.36
CA ILE A 53 -12.56 2.28 5.56
C ILE A 53 -11.60 2.75 6.67
N PRO A 54 -11.97 3.78 7.46
CA PRO A 54 -11.21 4.13 8.66
C PRO A 54 -11.08 2.92 9.59
N HIS A 55 -9.90 2.75 10.17
CA HIS A 55 -9.58 1.63 11.04
C HIS A 55 -8.87 2.13 12.30
N GLN A 56 -9.34 1.72 13.47
CA GLN A 56 -8.71 2.03 14.74
C GLN A 56 -7.80 0.87 15.17
N LEU A 57 -6.52 1.18 15.46
CA LEU A 57 -5.62 0.22 16.08
C LEU A 57 -5.95 0.10 17.57
N HIS A 58 -6.78 -0.86 17.95
CA HIS A 58 -7.03 -1.17 19.37
C HIS A 58 -5.80 -1.83 20.00
N GLY A 59 -4.82 -1.04 20.45
CA GLY A 59 -3.80 -1.40 21.47
C GLY A 59 -2.91 -2.63 21.26
N LYS A 60 -3.12 -3.42 20.21
CA LYS A 60 -2.31 -4.56 19.80
C LYS A 60 -1.80 -4.28 18.39
N PRO A 61 -0.48 -4.35 18.14
CA PRO A 61 0.06 -4.18 16.81
C PRO A 61 -0.52 -5.27 15.91
N LEU A 62 -1.39 -4.87 14.99
CA LEU A 62 -2.09 -5.79 14.10
C LEU A 62 -1.08 -6.43 13.14
N THR A 63 -1.00 -7.75 13.25
CA THR A 63 -0.28 -8.66 12.38
C THR A 63 -1.03 -8.75 11.05
N PHE A 64 -0.37 -8.42 9.95
CA PHE A 64 -0.81 -8.87 8.64
C PHE A 64 -0.55 -10.37 8.56
N SER A 65 -1.60 -11.17 8.48
CA SER A 65 -1.50 -12.63 8.34
C SER A 65 -1.61 -13.01 6.87
N PRO A 66 -0.50 -13.39 6.21
CA PRO A 66 -0.53 -14.28 5.08
C PRO A 66 -0.34 -15.70 5.63
N GLN A 67 -1.25 -16.17 6.49
CA GLN A 67 -1.16 -17.44 7.23
C GLN A 67 0.26 -17.81 7.69
N ALA A 68 0.63 -17.32 8.87
CA ALA A 68 1.64 -17.89 9.77
C ALA A 68 3.02 -18.29 9.18
N SER A 69 3.98 -17.35 9.16
CA SER A 69 5.36 -17.62 9.60
C SER A 69 6.22 -16.34 9.61
N LYS A 70 6.78 -16.04 10.80
CA LYS A 70 7.95 -15.21 11.13
C LYS A 70 8.12 -13.82 10.47
N GLU A 71 7.90 -12.82 11.34
CA GLU A 71 8.74 -11.64 11.57
C GLU A 71 9.03 -10.68 10.41
N GLU A 72 8.25 -9.59 10.35
CA GLU A 72 8.81 -8.23 10.21
C GLU A 72 7.76 -7.18 10.66
N LYS A 73 8.00 -6.58 11.84
CA LYS A 73 7.17 -5.51 12.39
C LYS A 73 7.68 -4.17 11.87
N VAL A 74 7.02 -3.60 10.85
CA VAL A 74 7.24 -2.21 10.46
C VAL A 74 6.06 -1.37 10.96
N VAL A 75 6.26 -0.72 12.11
CA VAL A 75 5.33 0.28 12.66
C VAL A 75 5.66 1.61 12.00
N ALA A 76 4.85 2.03 11.03
CA ALA A 76 4.93 3.38 10.48
C ALA A 76 3.80 4.21 11.08
N SER A 77 4.11 5.29 11.81
CA SER A 77 3.09 6.19 12.39
C SER A 77 2.82 7.38 11.46
N PHE A 78 2.08 7.21 10.37
CA PHE A 78 1.60 8.38 9.60
C PHE A 78 0.29 8.89 10.21
N GLY A 79 0.38 9.69 11.28
CA GLY A 79 -0.80 10.21 11.96
C GLY A 79 -1.66 9.13 12.62
N ASN A 80 -2.61 9.53 13.46
CA ASN A 80 -3.45 8.62 14.22
C ASN A 80 -4.53 7.88 13.38
N ASN A 81 -4.57 8.09 12.05
CA ASN A 81 -5.65 7.58 11.20
C ASN A 81 -5.13 6.45 10.32
N TYR A 82 -5.49 5.21 10.68
CA TYR A 82 -5.25 4.04 9.84
C TYR A 82 -6.48 3.78 8.97
N TYR A 83 -6.25 3.21 7.80
CA TYR A 83 -7.29 2.81 6.87
C TYR A 83 -7.09 1.36 6.49
N LYS A 84 -8.18 0.59 6.51
CA LYS A 84 -8.23 -0.73 5.90
C LYS A 84 -8.62 -0.56 4.43
N ILE A 85 -7.75 -0.98 3.53
CA ILE A 85 -7.95 -0.99 2.07
C ILE A 85 -8.09 -2.45 1.65
N SER A 86 -9.25 -2.81 1.13
CA SER A 86 -9.48 -4.13 0.54
C SER A 86 -9.30 -4.03 -0.97
N VAL A 87 -8.52 -4.93 -1.55
CA VAL A 87 -8.20 -4.94 -2.99
C VAL A 87 -8.48 -6.31 -3.58
N GLU A 88 -8.90 -6.35 -4.84
CA GLU A 88 -9.11 -7.60 -5.57
C GLU A 88 -7.78 -8.24 -5.98
N LYS A 89 -6.79 -7.41 -6.31
CA LYS A 89 -5.51 -7.85 -6.84
C LYS A 89 -4.37 -6.90 -6.47
N VAL A 90 -3.20 -7.47 -6.24
CA VAL A 90 -1.97 -6.73 -5.93
C VAL A 90 -0.76 -7.39 -6.58
N LYS A 91 0.13 -6.57 -7.15
CA LYS A 91 1.46 -7.00 -7.58
C LYS A 91 2.47 -6.70 -6.48
N ILE A 92 3.26 -7.70 -6.11
CA ILE A 92 4.26 -7.62 -5.06
C ILE A 92 5.64 -7.79 -5.71
N TYR A 93 6.54 -6.86 -5.45
CA TYR A 93 7.91 -6.88 -5.93
C TYR A 93 8.84 -7.05 -4.74
N ASN A 94 9.76 -8.02 -4.82
CA ASN A 94 10.85 -8.17 -3.87
C ASN A 94 12.11 -8.67 -4.60
N ARG A 95 13.17 -8.99 -3.84
CA ARG A 95 14.45 -9.49 -4.39
C ARG A 95 14.30 -10.82 -5.14
N SER A 96 13.29 -11.62 -4.79
CA SER A 96 13.02 -12.93 -5.40
C SER A 96 12.21 -12.82 -6.71
N GLY A 97 11.69 -11.64 -7.03
CA GLY A 97 10.95 -11.39 -8.27
C GLY A 97 9.62 -10.66 -8.07
N THR A 98 8.72 -10.86 -9.03
CA THR A 98 7.38 -10.27 -9.04
C THR A 98 6.34 -11.37 -8.83
N PHE A 99 5.45 -11.15 -7.88
CA PHE A 99 4.36 -12.04 -7.55
C PHE A 99 3.04 -11.30 -7.68
N GLU A 100 2.00 -12.03 -8.05
CA GLU A 100 0.64 -11.53 -8.02
C GLU A 100 -0.12 -12.25 -6.91
N ARG A 101 -0.96 -11.50 -6.20
CA ARG A 101 -1.90 -12.03 -5.22
C ARG A 101 -3.28 -11.48 -5.54
N GLY A 102 -4.29 -12.32 -5.34
CA GLY A 102 -5.69 -11.91 -5.39
C GLY A 102 -6.08 -11.11 -4.14
N LYS A 103 -7.31 -11.31 -3.68
CA LYS A 103 -7.91 -10.55 -2.58
C LYS A 103 -6.97 -10.37 -1.38
N MET A 104 -6.73 -9.13 -1.00
CA MET A 104 -5.84 -8.77 0.10
C MET A 104 -6.31 -7.52 0.82
N ASP A 105 -6.03 -7.45 2.12
CA ASP A 105 -6.32 -6.29 2.96
C ASP A 105 -5.02 -5.60 3.40
N PHE A 106 -5.01 -4.27 3.32
CA PHE A 106 -3.92 -3.41 3.77
C PHE A 106 -4.41 -2.49 4.88
N ILE A 107 -3.75 -2.46 6.03
CA ILE A 107 -4.03 -1.55 7.15
C ILE A 107 -2.88 -0.54 7.20
N VAL A 108 -3.05 0.56 6.50
CA VAL A 108 -1.98 1.52 6.28
C VAL A 108 -2.33 2.86 6.91
N PRO A 109 -1.33 3.57 7.44
CA PRO A 109 -1.53 4.94 7.88
C PRO A 109 -1.51 5.83 6.63
N LEU A 110 -2.54 6.66 6.46
CA LEU A 110 -2.65 7.57 5.30
C LEU A 110 -2.81 9.00 5.78
N SER A 111 -2.05 9.92 5.19
CA SER A 111 -2.25 11.34 5.42
C SER A 111 -3.53 11.82 4.73
N GLN A 112 -4.11 12.91 5.25
CA GLN A 112 -5.30 13.53 4.65
C GLN A 112 -5.12 13.80 3.15
N LYS A 113 -3.95 14.35 2.77
CA LYS A 113 -3.60 14.63 1.38
C LYS A 113 -3.53 13.36 0.51
N MET A 114 -3.11 12.22 1.07
CA MET A 114 -3.16 10.95 0.34
C MET A 114 -4.59 10.50 0.09
N LEU A 115 -5.46 10.62 1.09
CA LEU A 115 -6.87 10.26 0.95
C LEU A 115 -7.57 11.11 -0.11
N GLU A 116 -7.28 12.41 -0.16
CA GLU A 116 -7.80 13.32 -1.19
C GLU A 116 -7.41 12.87 -2.59
N HIS A 117 -6.15 12.48 -2.81
CA HIS A 117 -5.72 11.95 -4.10
C HIS A 117 -6.33 10.58 -4.41
N VAL A 118 -6.44 9.68 -3.42
CA VAL A 118 -7.15 8.40 -3.62
C VAL A 118 -8.58 8.69 -4.06
N ALA A 119 -9.32 9.52 -3.34
CA ALA A 119 -10.69 9.89 -3.69
C ALA A 119 -10.80 10.50 -5.08
N GLN A 120 -9.85 11.37 -5.46
CA GLN A 120 -9.85 12.03 -6.76
C GLN A 120 -9.64 11.06 -7.94
N TYR A 121 -8.79 10.04 -7.78
CA TYR A 121 -8.35 9.19 -8.90
C TYR A 121 -8.90 7.76 -8.88
N SER A 122 -9.47 7.29 -7.77
CA SER A 122 -9.91 5.89 -7.62
C SER A 122 -11.32 5.60 -8.14
N SER A 123 -12.05 6.60 -8.65
CA SER A 123 -13.48 6.48 -9.01
C SER A 123 -14.37 5.93 -7.88
N MET A 124 -13.86 5.89 -6.65
CA MET A 124 -14.59 5.40 -5.49
C MET A 124 -15.66 6.40 -5.08
N THR A 125 -16.83 5.90 -4.69
CA THR A 125 -17.91 6.72 -4.15
C THR A 125 -17.85 6.74 -2.63
N VAL A 126 -17.89 7.93 -2.04
CA VAL A 126 -18.02 8.09 -0.59
C VAL A 126 -19.46 7.77 -0.20
N LEU A 127 -19.65 6.79 0.67
CA LEU A 127 -20.94 6.48 1.27
C LEU A 127 -21.07 7.31 2.55
N ASN A 128 -22.11 8.15 2.62
CA ASN A 128 -22.47 8.96 3.77
C ASN A 128 -23.50 8.24 4.64
#